data_AF-A0A2U9PB93-F1
#
_entry.id   AF-A0A2U9PB93-F1
#
_cell.length_a   1.000
_cell.length_b   1.000
_cell.length_c   1.000
_cell.angle_alpha   90.00
_cell.angle_beta   90.00
_cell.angle_gamma   90.00
#
_symmetry.space_group_name_H-M   'P 1'
#
loop_
_entity.id
_entity.type
_entity.pdbx_description
1 polymer ?
#
loop_
_entity_poly.entity_id
_entity_poly.type
_entity_poly.pdbx_seq_one_letter_code
_entity_poly.pdbx_strand_id
1 'polypeptide(L)'
;MAAVEASRDQRLRGVLVLVGQAVAVAGAYYLAGRLGLVRELVVEGAVFTPVWPPSGVAVAALLYFGLRVWPGIALGVFLVMLSITTDLQPAALGTVVGSTAAPVCAFLMLRAVGFRPSLSRLRDGLALVFLGALGAMLISATAGAGLLVLTDKIAADDFWPVWLGWWVGDAMGVLIVTPTLILLHRIRLPVRLSRWPEALILGLTTCFLVPLAAYSTLSMLYLVYPLLIWAALRFQLAGSMLCALFTSVVATIAATDGAGSFRGLTHVEVMVKLQAFNGSMALTALLLSAVITEQQNTRRSVELACQELVEVLEHLTAGDAPQGRGQADDGPDRFG
;
A
#
# COMPACT_ATOMS: atom_id res chain seq x y z
N MET A 1 10.81 -29.62 -36.69
CA MET A 1 9.78 -28.56 -36.88
C MET A 1 8.92 -28.39 -35.63
N ALA A 2 8.28 -29.45 -35.09
CA ALA A 2 7.41 -29.36 -33.90
C ALA A 2 8.04 -28.69 -32.65
N ALA A 3 9.32 -28.96 -32.34
CA ALA A 3 10.00 -28.34 -31.20
C ALA A 3 10.26 -26.83 -31.41
N VAL A 4 10.45 -26.39 -32.66
CA VAL A 4 10.64 -24.98 -33.01
C VAL A 4 9.31 -24.24 -32.93
N GLU A 5 8.22 -24.85 -33.40
CA GLU A 5 6.85 -24.31 -33.29
C GLU A 5 6.40 -24.20 -31.83
N ALA A 6 6.61 -25.23 -30.99
CA ALA A 6 6.29 -25.17 -29.56
C ALA A 6 7.08 -24.06 -28.83
N SER A 7 8.36 -23.86 -29.19
CA SER A 7 9.18 -22.77 -28.62
C SER A 7 8.70 -21.37 -29.06
N ARG A 8 8.17 -21.26 -30.29
CA ARG A 8 7.62 -20.02 -30.84
C ARG A 8 6.29 -19.67 -30.17
N ASP A 9 5.41 -20.64 -29.97
CA ASP A 9 4.13 -20.45 -29.29
C ASP A 9 4.31 -20.07 -27.82
N GLN A 10 5.29 -20.65 -27.12
CA GLN A 10 5.58 -20.27 -25.74
C GLN A 10 6.17 -18.86 -25.63
N ARG A 11 7.01 -18.45 -26.58
CA ARG A 11 7.50 -17.05 -26.68
C ARG A 11 6.36 -16.07 -26.98
N LEU A 12 5.49 -16.40 -27.93
CA LEU A 12 4.33 -15.57 -28.29
C LEU A 12 3.39 -15.38 -27.09
N ARG A 13 3.07 -16.45 -26.36
CA ARG A 13 2.29 -16.37 -25.11
C ARG A 13 2.96 -15.46 -24.08
N GLY A 14 4.27 -15.58 -23.89
CA GLY A 14 5.03 -14.72 -22.98
C GLY A 14 4.97 -13.24 -23.36
N VAL A 15 5.10 -12.92 -24.65
CA VAL A 15 4.98 -11.55 -25.16
C VAL A 15 3.56 -11.02 -24.99
N LEU A 16 2.54 -11.81 -25.32
CA LEU A 16 1.13 -11.40 -25.16
C LEU A 16 0.78 -11.11 -23.69
N VAL A 17 1.25 -11.94 -22.77
CA VAL A 17 1.06 -11.70 -21.33
C VAL A 17 1.77 -10.42 -20.89
N LEU A 18 3.00 -10.18 -21.35
CA LEU A 18 3.74 -8.97 -21.02
C LEU A 18 3.06 -7.71 -21.57
N VAL A 19 2.63 -7.73 -22.83
CA VAL A 19 1.90 -6.61 -23.45
C VAL A 19 0.59 -6.39 -22.72
N GLY A 20 -0.17 -7.44 -22.41
CA GLY A 20 -1.40 -7.35 -21.62
C GLY A 20 -1.17 -6.73 -20.23
N GLN A 21 -0.10 -7.13 -19.54
CA GLN A 21 0.29 -6.54 -18.25
C GLN A 21 0.66 -5.06 -18.39
N ALA A 22 1.46 -4.70 -19.40
CA ALA A 22 1.86 -3.30 -19.62
C ALA A 22 0.65 -2.41 -19.95
N VAL A 23 -0.29 -2.88 -20.79
CA VAL A 23 -1.53 -2.17 -21.12
C VAL A 23 -2.43 -2.03 -19.90
N ALA A 24 -2.58 -3.09 -19.09
CA ALA A 24 -3.36 -3.04 -17.85
C ALA A 24 -2.76 -2.06 -16.85
N VAL A 25 -1.43 -2.03 -16.68
CA VAL A 25 -0.73 -1.08 -15.82
C VAL A 25 -0.88 0.35 -16.32
N ALA A 26 -0.75 0.58 -17.63
CA ALA A 26 -0.96 1.89 -18.24
C ALA A 26 -2.39 2.40 -18.01
N GLY A 27 -3.39 1.55 -18.24
CA GLY A 27 -4.80 1.86 -17.99
C GLY A 27 -5.09 2.14 -16.52
N ALA A 28 -4.57 1.32 -15.61
CA ALA A 28 -4.73 1.52 -14.17
C ALA A 28 -4.07 2.83 -13.70
N TYR A 29 -2.86 3.13 -14.18
CA TYR A 29 -2.17 4.39 -13.89
C TYR A 29 -2.97 5.58 -14.41
N TYR A 30 -3.44 5.53 -15.66
CA TYR A 30 -4.23 6.58 -16.27
C TYR A 30 -5.55 6.84 -15.52
N LEU A 31 -6.31 5.79 -15.21
CA LEU A 31 -7.55 5.91 -14.45
C LEU A 31 -7.31 6.45 -13.04
N ALA A 32 -6.25 5.98 -12.36
CA ALA A 32 -5.85 6.49 -11.06
C ALA A 32 -5.46 7.97 -11.12
N GLY A 33 -4.85 8.41 -12.22
CA GLY A 33 -4.45 9.80 -12.44
C GLY A 33 -5.68 10.66 -12.66
N ARG A 34 -6.56 10.24 -13.58
CA ARG A 34 -7.85 10.89 -13.81
C ARG A 34 -8.68 11.01 -12.54
N LEU A 35 -8.71 9.99 -11.68
CA LEU A 35 -9.40 10.03 -10.39
C LEU A 35 -8.78 11.05 -9.44
N GLY A 36 -7.44 11.12 -9.35
CA GLY A 36 -6.76 12.17 -8.59
C GLY A 36 -7.14 13.57 -9.09
N LEU A 37 -7.18 13.73 -10.42
CA LEU A 37 -7.51 14.99 -11.09
C LEU A 37 -9.00 15.42 -10.96
N VAL A 38 -9.91 14.54 -10.48
CA VAL A 38 -11.31 14.96 -10.20
C VAL A 38 -11.40 15.87 -8.98
N ARG A 39 -10.44 15.80 -8.05
CA ARG A 39 -10.42 16.58 -6.79
C ARG A 39 -9.08 17.30 -6.64
N GLU A 40 -8.77 18.13 -7.63
CA GLU A 40 -7.59 18.99 -7.64
C GLU A 40 -7.72 20.14 -6.63
N LEU A 41 -6.64 20.41 -5.92
CA LEU A 41 -6.43 21.67 -5.19
C LEU A 41 -5.43 22.49 -6.00
N VAL A 42 -5.84 23.64 -6.50
CA VAL A 42 -4.93 24.58 -7.16
C VAL A 42 -4.30 25.45 -6.09
N VAL A 43 -2.98 25.38 -5.93
CA VAL A 43 -2.20 26.27 -5.07
C VAL A 43 -1.26 27.07 -5.97
N GLU A 44 -1.34 28.41 -5.92
CA GLU A 44 -0.40 29.31 -6.63
C GLU A 44 -0.26 29.01 -8.15
N GLY A 45 -1.36 28.66 -8.81
CA GLY A 45 -1.38 28.38 -10.26
C GLY A 45 -0.90 26.99 -10.67
N ALA A 46 -0.43 26.17 -9.72
CA ALA A 46 -0.10 24.77 -9.93
C ALA A 46 -1.21 23.85 -9.37
N VAL A 47 -1.61 22.89 -10.19
CA VAL A 47 -2.61 21.87 -9.86
C VAL A 47 -1.96 20.81 -8.99
N PHE A 48 -2.37 20.70 -7.72
CA PHE A 48 -1.90 19.66 -6.80
C PHE A 48 -3.02 18.70 -6.44
N THR A 49 -2.65 17.43 -6.34
CA THR A 49 -3.51 16.38 -5.82
C THR A 49 -2.93 15.94 -4.48
N PRO A 50 -3.63 16.17 -3.35
CA PRO A 50 -3.13 15.83 -2.00
C PRO A 50 -2.71 14.38 -1.83
N VAL A 51 -3.28 13.51 -2.66
CA VAL A 51 -2.85 12.14 -2.87
C VAL A 51 -2.75 11.96 -4.38
N TRP A 52 -1.63 11.44 -4.87
CA TRP A 52 -1.47 11.03 -6.28
C TRP A 52 -1.53 9.50 -6.38
N PRO A 53 -2.74 8.91 -6.57
CA PRO A 53 -2.90 7.46 -6.66
C PRO A 53 -1.99 6.74 -7.68
N PRO A 54 -1.65 7.33 -8.83
CA PRO A 54 -0.81 6.65 -9.84
C PRO A 54 0.55 6.20 -9.32
N SER A 55 1.20 6.98 -8.45
CA SER A 55 2.50 6.62 -7.89
C SER A 55 2.41 5.33 -7.07
N GLY A 56 1.33 5.15 -6.29
CA GLY A 56 1.09 3.90 -5.59
C GLY A 56 0.70 2.72 -6.49
N VAL A 57 -0.06 2.97 -7.57
CA VAL A 57 -0.34 1.96 -8.61
C VAL A 57 0.96 1.49 -9.26
N ALA A 58 1.86 2.41 -9.62
CA ALA A 58 3.13 2.12 -10.25
C ALA A 58 4.03 1.27 -9.34
N VAL A 59 4.19 1.64 -8.07
CA VAL A 59 4.98 0.85 -7.11
C VAL A 59 4.34 -0.53 -6.89
N ALA A 60 3.03 -0.62 -6.71
CA ALA A 60 2.34 -1.91 -6.55
C ALA A 60 2.52 -2.81 -7.79
N ALA A 61 2.36 -2.26 -8.99
CA ALA A 61 2.55 -2.99 -10.24
C ALA A 61 3.97 -3.53 -10.38
N LEU A 62 4.99 -2.73 -10.05
CA LEU A 62 6.39 -3.19 -10.07
C LEU A 62 6.66 -4.27 -9.03
N LEU A 63 6.06 -4.18 -7.83
CA LEU A 63 6.19 -5.21 -6.80
C LEU A 63 5.56 -6.55 -7.21
N TYR A 64 4.50 -6.53 -8.03
CA TYR A 64 3.82 -7.75 -8.50
C TYR A 64 4.37 -8.34 -9.79
N PHE A 65 4.57 -7.49 -10.80
CA PHE A 65 4.94 -7.93 -12.15
C PHE A 65 6.45 -7.75 -12.42
N GLY A 66 7.18 -7.16 -11.48
CA GLY A 66 8.61 -6.88 -11.60
C GLY A 66 8.89 -5.70 -12.52
N LEU A 67 10.18 -5.51 -12.83
CA LEU A 67 10.64 -4.37 -13.63
C LEU A 67 10.06 -4.35 -15.06
N ARG A 68 9.57 -5.48 -15.58
CA ARG A 68 9.14 -5.63 -16.98
C ARG A 68 7.95 -4.75 -17.37
N VAL A 69 7.14 -4.31 -16.40
CA VAL A 69 5.96 -3.45 -16.65
C VAL A 69 6.27 -1.95 -16.67
N TRP A 70 7.53 -1.55 -16.46
CA TRP A 70 7.94 -0.13 -16.49
C TRP A 70 7.50 0.62 -17.77
N PRO A 71 7.46 0.03 -18.98
CA PRO A 71 6.97 0.73 -20.17
C PRO A 71 5.48 1.05 -20.08
N GLY A 72 4.69 0.22 -19.39
CA GLY A 72 3.28 0.49 -19.12
C GLY A 72 3.09 1.68 -18.18
N ILE A 73 3.98 1.84 -17.20
CA ILE A 73 3.98 3.02 -16.31
C ILE A 73 4.29 4.27 -17.13
N ALA A 74 5.36 4.25 -17.93
CA ALA A 74 5.73 5.37 -18.79
C ALA A 74 4.58 5.78 -19.72
N LEU A 75 3.92 4.79 -20.34
CA LEU A 75 2.75 5.03 -21.19
C LEU A 75 1.59 5.64 -20.38
N GLY A 76 1.31 5.13 -19.18
CA GLY A 76 0.29 5.68 -18.29
C GLY A 76 0.56 7.14 -17.93
N VAL A 77 1.79 7.47 -17.53
CA VAL A 77 2.22 8.84 -17.22
C VAL A 77 2.05 9.75 -18.43
N PHE A 78 2.47 9.28 -19.61
CA PHE A 78 2.34 10.02 -20.86
C PHE A 78 0.87 10.29 -21.22
N LEU A 79 -0.02 9.30 -21.07
CA LEU A 79 -1.46 9.46 -21.32
C LEU A 79 -2.10 10.44 -20.33
N VAL A 80 -1.69 10.42 -19.06
CA VAL A 80 -2.14 11.43 -18.08
C VAL A 80 -1.68 12.82 -18.51
N MET A 81 -0.41 12.97 -18.90
CA MET A 81 0.13 14.25 -19.38
C MET A 81 -0.62 14.79 -20.61
N LEU A 82 -0.92 13.93 -21.59
CA LEU A 82 -1.73 14.31 -22.75
C LEU A 82 -3.15 14.77 -22.39
N SER A 83 -3.68 14.32 -21.24
CA SER A 83 -5.01 14.76 -20.78
C SER A 83 -4.98 16.10 -20.05
N ILE A 84 -3.79 16.58 -19.64
CA ILE A 84 -3.58 17.84 -18.92
C ILE A 84 -3.10 18.93 -19.87
N THR A 85 -2.20 18.59 -20.80
CA THR A 85 -1.61 19.56 -21.73
C THR A 85 -1.42 18.96 -23.13
N THR A 86 -1.64 19.78 -24.15
CA THR A 86 -1.34 19.46 -25.55
C THR A 86 0.10 19.77 -25.93
N ASP A 87 0.82 20.54 -25.12
CA ASP A 87 2.17 21.01 -25.42
C ASP A 87 3.21 20.04 -24.85
N LEU A 88 3.70 19.13 -25.70
CA LEU A 88 4.78 18.19 -25.40
C LEU A 88 6.16 18.85 -25.37
N GLN A 89 6.28 19.92 -24.59
CA GLN A 89 7.54 20.61 -24.37
C GLN A 89 8.55 19.71 -23.64
N PRO A 90 9.86 20.00 -23.72
CA PRO A 90 10.89 19.24 -23.02
C PRO A 90 10.62 19.04 -21.52
N ALA A 91 10.00 20.02 -20.86
CA ALA A 91 9.54 19.91 -19.47
C ALA A 91 8.54 18.75 -19.27
N ALA A 92 7.56 18.59 -20.15
CA ALA A 92 6.57 17.51 -20.04
C ALA A 92 7.23 16.14 -20.20
N LEU A 93 8.16 16.00 -21.16
CA LEU A 93 8.92 14.77 -21.35
C LEU A 93 9.81 14.44 -20.14
N GLY A 94 10.48 15.45 -19.58
CA GLY A 94 11.30 15.23 -18.39
C GLY A 94 10.47 14.88 -17.15
N THR A 95 9.25 15.42 -17.00
CA THR A 95 8.30 14.99 -15.97
C THR A 95 7.87 13.53 -16.19
N VAL A 96 7.60 13.12 -17.43
CA VAL A 96 7.28 11.71 -17.74
C VAL A 96 8.42 10.79 -17.33
N VAL A 97 9.66 11.18 -17.62
CA VAL A 97 10.86 10.43 -17.21
C VAL A 97 10.98 10.38 -15.69
N GLY A 98 10.85 11.51 -15.00
CA GLY A 98 10.94 11.61 -13.53
C GLY A 98 9.89 10.76 -12.81
N SER A 99 8.62 10.90 -13.20
CA SER A 99 7.50 10.15 -12.60
C SER A 99 7.50 8.66 -12.97
N THR A 100 8.22 8.25 -14.03
CA THR A 100 8.47 6.84 -14.34
C THR A 100 9.67 6.30 -13.55
N ALA A 101 10.75 7.08 -13.44
CA ALA A 101 11.98 6.70 -12.77
C ALA A 101 11.78 6.54 -11.25
N ALA A 102 11.00 7.41 -10.62
CA ALA A 102 10.73 7.37 -9.19
C ALA A 102 10.18 6.00 -8.71
N PRO A 103 9.08 5.43 -9.25
CA PRO A 103 8.58 4.12 -8.83
C PRO A 103 9.54 2.97 -9.21
N VAL A 104 10.30 3.11 -10.30
CA VAL A 104 11.37 2.14 -10.64
C VAL A 104 12.47 2.13 -9.59
N CYS A 105 12.96 3.30 -9.17
CA CYS A 105 13.93 3.43 -8.09
C CYS A 105 13.36 2.91 -6.76
N ALA A 106 12.09 3.21 -6.44
CA ALA A 106 11.40 2.65 -5.29
C ALA A 106 11.46 1.12 -5.30
N PHE A 107 11.09 0.49 -6.43
CA PHE A 107 11.14 -0.96 -6.59
C PHE A 107 12.56 -1.53 -6.41
N LEU A 108 13.58 -0.89 -7.00
CA LEU A 108 14.97 -1.35 -6.88
C LEU A 108 15.49 -1.23 -5.45
N MET A 109 15.21 -0.13 -4.76
CA MET A 109 15.59 0.10 -3.35
C MET A 109 14.89 -0.90 -2.42
N LEU A 110 13.58 -1.12 -2.60
CA LEU A 110 12.82 -2.11 -1.84
C LEU A 110 13.34 -3.53 -2.07
N ARG A 111 13.67 -3.87 -3.32
CA ARG A 111 14.25 -5.18 -3.66
C ARG A 111 15.63 -5.37 -3.02
N ALA A 112 16.46 -4.33 -2.99
CA ALA A 112 17.81 -4.38 -2.41
C ALA A 112 17.78 -4.69 -0.90
N VAL A 113 16.74 -4.28 -0.18
CA VAL A 113 16.58 -4.58 1.25
C VAL A 113 15.78 -5.86 1.53
N GLY A 114 15.43 -6.63 0.51
CA GLY A 114 14.69 -7.88 0.64
C GLY A 114 13.22 -7.69 1.04
N PHE A 115 12.59 -6.59 0.61
CA PHE A 115 11.20 -6.25 0.91
C PHE A 115 10.24 -7.38 0.54
N ARG A 116 9.32 -7.70 1.46
CA ARG A 116 8.25 -8.66 1.23
C ARG A 116 6.91 -7.93 1.04
N PRO A 117 6.21 -8.12 -0.10
CA PRO A 117 4.86 -7.58 -0.31
C PRO A 117 3.79 -8.18 0.61
N SER A 118 4.14 -8.96 1.63
CA SER A 118 3.20 -9.34 2.70
C SER A 118 3.04 -8.25 3.73
N LEU A 119 3.99 -7.31 3.81
CA LEU A 119 4.08 -6.31 4.88
C LEU A 119 3.91 -6.95 6.28
N SER A 120 4.44 -8.17 6.42
CA SER A 120 4.30 -9.00 7.61
C SER A 120 5.34 -8.70 8.68
N ARG A 121 6.27 -7.79 8.39
CA ARG A 121 7.38 -7.38 9.26
C ARG A 121 7.38 -5.87 9.36
N LEU A 122 7.72 -5.33 10.53
CA LEU A 122 7.91 -3.90 10.72
C LEU A 122 8.93 -3.32 9.73
N ARG A 123 10.00 -4.08 9.45
CA ARG A 123 11.02 -3.70 8.45
C ARG A 123 10.43 -3.45 7.05
N ASP A 124 9.45 -4.25 6.62
CA ASP A 124 8.84 -4.07 5.29
C ASP A 124 8.03 -2.77 5.26
N GLY A 125 7.26 -2.48 6.32
CA GLY A 125 6.53 -1.21 6.46
C GLY A 125 7.47 0.00 6.47
N LEU A 126 8.54 -0.05 7.26
CA LEU A 126 9.56 1.01 7.31
C LEU A 126 10.26 1.19 5.96
N ALA A 127 10.60 0.10 5.27
CA ALA A 127 11.20 0.17 3.94
C ALA A 127 10.25 0.84 2.93
N LEU A 128 8.95 0.50 2.94
CA LEU A 128 7.95 1.15 2.09
C LEU A 128 7.86 2.65 2.39
N VAL A 129 7.88 3.03 3.66
CA VAL A 129 7.83 4.44 4.08
C VAL A 129 9.06 5.20 3.65
N PHE A 130 10.25 4.79 4.10
CA PHE A 130 11.46 5.58 3.94
C PHE A 130 12.07 5.44 2.54
N LEU A 131 12.09 4.23 1.96
CA LEU A 131 12.70 4.00 0.65
C LEU A 131 11.68 4.20 -0.49
N GLY A 132 10.48 3.64 -0.33
CA GLY A 132 9.45 3.67 -1.38
C GLY A 132 8.77 5.03 -1.53
N ALA A 133 8.25 5.57 -0.43
CA ALA A 133 7.49 6.82 -0.44
C ALA A 133 8.40 8.04 -0.27
N LEU A 134 9.07 8.20 0.87
CA LEU A 134 9.80 9.42 1.19
C LEU A 134 11.07 9.59 0.34
N GLY A 135 11.84 8.52 0.14
CA GLY A 135 13.10 8.57 -0.61
C GLY A 135 12.92 8.62 -2.12
N ALA A 136 12.28 7.60 -2.71
CA ALA A 136 12.21 7.49 -4.17
C ALA A 136 11.36 8.58 -4.83
N MET A 137 10.33 9.11 -4.16
CA MET A 137 9.48 10.17 -4.72
C MET A 137 10.18 11.53 -4.78
N LEU A 138 11.34 11.70 -4.13
CA LEU A 138 12.20 12.89 -4.32
C LEU A 138 12.60 13.05 -5.80
N ILE A 139 12.76 11.93 -6.52
CA ILE A 139 13.13 11.93 -7.94
C ILE A 139 12.04 12.59 -8.79
N SER A 140 10.78 12.20 -8.55
CA SER A 140 9.61 12.73 -9.26
C SER A 140 9.44 14.22 -8.99
N ALA A 141 9.45 14.61 -7.71
CA ALA A 141 9.28 16.00 -7.30
C ALA A 141 10.42 16.91 -7.79
N THR A 142 11.67 16.45 -7.73
CA THR A 142 12.82 17.23 -8.18
C THR A 142 12.86 17.38 -9.69
N ALA A 143 12.58 16.31 -10.43
CA ALA A 143 12.49 16.37 -11.88
C ALA A 143 11.36 17.31 -12.30
N GLY A 144 10.17 17.10 -11.74
CA GLY A 144 8.98 17.88 -12.06
C GLY A 144 9.11 19.36 -11.74
N ALA A 145 9.33 19.71 -10.47
CA ALA A 145 9.44 21.12 -10.05
C ALA A 145 10.67 21.80 -10.68
N GLY A 146 11.79 21.07 -10.79
CA GLY A 146 13.00 21.59 -11.42
C GLY A 146 12.79 21.94 -12.89
N LEU A 147 12.09 21.09 -13.66
CA LEU A 147 11.79 21.37 -15.06
C LEU A 147 10.82 22.54 -15.23
N LEU A 148 9.88 22.74 -14.31
CA LEU A 148 8.98 23.90 -14.34
C LEU A 148 9.75 25.21 -14.16
N VAL A 149 10.72 25.27 -13.23
CA VAL A 149 11.59 26.44 -13.05
C VAL A 149 12.51 26.63 -14.26
N LEU A 150 13.14 25.55 -14.74
CA LEU A 150 14.07 25.61 -15.88
C LEU A 150 13.42 26.00 -17.21
N THR A 151 12.09 25.91 -17.31
CA THR A 151 11.32 26.30 -18.50
C THR A 151 10.48 27.56 -18.29
N ASP A 152 10.79 28.34 -17.23
CA ASP A 152 10.13 29.59 -16.88
C ASP A 152 8.60 29.48 -16.72
N LYS A 153 8.11 28.28 -16.36
CA LYS A 153 6.68 28.04 -16.10
C LYS A 153 6.26 28.46 -14.70
N ILE A 154 7.19 28.45 -13.75
CA ILE A 154 7.00 28.95 -12.38
C ILE A 154 8.20 29.79 -11.97
N ALA A 155 8.02 30.72 -11.04
CA ALA A 155 9.13 31.49 -10.49
C ALA A 155 10.03 30.58 -9.64
N ALA A 156 11.32 30.92 -9.53
CA ALA A 156 12.26 30.19 -8.68
C ALA A 156 11.85 30.19 -7.19
N ASP A 157 11.18 31.26 -6.75
CA ASP A 157 10.67 31.39 -5.38
C ASP A 157 9.53 30.39 -5.07
N ASP A 158 8.77 29.99 -6.11
CA ASP A 158 7.67 29.03 -5.99
C ASP A 158 8.15 27.56 -6.04
N PHE A 159 9.47 27.33 -6.20
CA PHE A 159 10.03 25.98 -6.29
C PHE A 159 9.69 25.13 -5.06
N TRP A 160 9.88 25.66 -3.85
CA TRP A 160 9.71 24.87 -2.61
C TRP A 160 8.25 24.48 -2.34
N PRO A 161 7.27 25.40 -2.42
CA PRO A 161 5.86 25.03 -2.30
C PRO A 161 5.44 23.97 -3.32
N VAL A 162 5.84 24.14 -4.59
CA VAL A 162 5.49 23.21 -5.68
C VAL A 162 6.15 21.85 -5.48
N TRP A 163 7.43 21.83 -5.13
CA TRP A 163 8.20 20.62 -4.88
C TRP A 163 7.61 19.83 -3.69
N LEU A 164 7.27 20.52 -2.59
CA LEU A 164 6.67 19.89 -1.41
C LEU A 164 5.28 19.33 -1.74
N GLY A 165 4.44 20.10 -2.43
CA GLY A 165 3.12 19.65 -2.88
C GLY A 165 3.19 18.35 -3.69
N TRP A 166 4.13 18.31 -4.65
CA TRP A 166 4.33 17.15 -5.52
C TRP A 166 4.88 15.95 -4.76
N TRP A 167 5.95 16.16 -3.98
CA TRP A 167 6.59 15.11 -3.20
C TRP A 167 5.63 14.44 -2.23
N VAL A 168 4.85 15.23 -1.49
CA VAL A 168 3.88 14.66 -0.54
C VAL A 168 2.74 13.95 -1.25
N GLY A 169 2.20 14.52 -2.34
CA GLY A 169 1.15 13.86 -3.12
C GLY A 169 1.58 12.48 -3.62
N ASP A 170 2.79 12.39 -4.19
CA ASP A 170 3.41 11.15 -4.65
C ASP A 170 3.65 10.17 -3.48
N ALA A 171 4.22 10.65 -2.38
CA ALA A 171 4.48 9.84 -1.19
C ALA A 171 3.18 9.28 -0.59
N MET A 172 2.11 10.08 -0.49
CA MET A 172 0.80 9.62 0.00
C MET A 172 0.17 8.59 -0.93
N GLY A 173 0.33 8.78 -2.24
CA GLY A 173 -0.01 7.77 -3.23
C GLY A 173 0.64 6.42 -2.92
N VAL A 174 1.96 6.43 -2.68
CA VAL A 174 2.69 5.21 -2.33
C VAL A 174 2.24 4.63 -0.98
N LEU A 175 2.10 5.45 0.06
CA LEU A 175 1.77 4.99 1.41
C LEU A 175 0.34 4.47 1.57
N ILE A 176 -0.62 4.99 0.80
CA ILE A 176 -2.03 4.63 0.94
C ILE A 176 -2.41 3.60 -0.12
N VAL A 177 -2.07 3.84 -1.40
CA VAL A 177 -2.55 3.04 -2.52
C VAL A 177 -1.75 1.74 -2.68
N THR A 178 -0.42 1.78 -2.55
CA THR A 178 0.42 0.57 -2.69
C THR A 178 0.00 -0.56 -1.74
N PRO A 179 -0.06 -0.37 -0.42
CA PRO A 179 -0.42 -1.46 0.50
C PRO A 179 -1.88 -1.89 0.33
N THR A 180 -2.78 -1.00 -0.08
CA THR A 180 -4.18 -1.34 -0.35
C THR A 180 -4.32 -2.23 -1.58
N LEU A 181 -3.59 -1.95 -2.66
CA LEU A 181 -3.54 -2.82 -3.83
C LEU A 181 -2.87 -4.16 -3.54
N ILE A 182 -1.83 -4.14 -2.70
CA ILE A 182 -1.18 -5.36 -2.23
C ILE A 182 -2.15 -6.26 -1.48
N LEU A 183 -2.94 -5.67 -0.60
CA LEU A 183 -4.00 -6.36 0.12
C LEU A 183 -5.03 -6.94 -0.85
N LEU A 184 -5.58 -6.12 -1.75
CA LEU A 184 -6.65 -6.52 -2.65
C LEU A 184 -6.24 -7.72 -3.52
N HIS A 185 -4.99 -7.76 -3.96
CA HIS A 185 -4.45 -8.88 -4.72
C HIS A 185 -4.26 -10.17 -3.89
N ARG A 186 -4.09 -10.06 -2.57
CA ARG A 186 -3.93 -11.21 -1.66
C ARG A 186 -5.25 -11.80 -1.17
N ILE A 187 -6.37 -11.10 -1.33
CA ILE A 187 -7.69 -11.62 -0.94
C ILE A 187 -8.03 -12.81 -1.84
N ARG A 188 -7.85 -14.02 -1.32
CA ARG A 188 -8.41 -15.26 -1.91
C ARG A 188 -9.78 -15.52 -1.27
N LEU A 189 -10.85 -15.57 -2.06
CA LEU A 189 -12.16 -16.06 -1.61
C LEU A 189 -12.05 -17.56 -1.24
N PRO A 190 -12.76 -18.05 -0.19
CA PRO A 190 -13.90 -17.43 0.48
C PRO A 190 -13.52 -16.64 1.73
N VAL A 191 -14.09 -15.43 1.86
CA VAL A 191 -14.03 -14.63 3.09
C VAL A 191 -14.69 -15.42 4.21
N ARG A 192 -14.00 -15.64 5.33
CA ARG A 192 -14.61 -16.32 6.50
C ARG A 192 -15.79 -15.48 7.00
N LEU A 193 -17.00 -15.98 6.78
CA LEU A 193 -18.30 -15.38 7.14
C LEU A 193 -18.41 -15.05 8.64
N SER A 194 -17.61 -15.70 9.50
CA SER A 194 -17.63 -15.50 10.94
C SER A 194 -17.23 -14.09 11.41
N ARG A 195 -16.63 -13.24 10.56
CA ARG A 195 -16.18 -11.87 10.93
C ARG A 195 -16.90 -10.72 10.23
N TRP A 196 -17.94 -11.03 9.45
CA TRP A 196 -18.74 -10.02 8.76
C TRP A 196 -19.42 -8.99 9.68
N PRO A 197 -19.96 -9.34 10.87
CA PRO A 197 -20.61 -8.32 11.71
C PRO A 197 -19.59 -7.31 12.26
N GLU A 198 -18.41 -7.75 12.70
CA GLU A 198 -17.35 -6.83 13.14
C GLU A 198 -16.89 -5.92 11.99
N ALA A 199 -16.77 -6.46 10.76
CA ALA A 199 -16.38 -5.68 9.59
C ALA A 199 -17.46 -4.67 9.19
N LEU A 200 -18.74 -5.04 9.31
CA LEU A 200 -19.87 -4.15 9.07
C LEU A 200 -19.90 -3.01 10.10
N ILE A 201 -19.73 -3.30 11.39
CA ILE A 201 -19.68 -2.27 12.44
C ILE A 201 -18.48 -1.33 12.22
N LEU A 202 -17.32 -1.86 11.85
CA LEU A 202 -16.16 -1.03 11.53
C LEU A 202 -16.44 -0.15 10.31
N GLY A 203 -17.02 -0.72 9.25
CA GLY A 203 -17.41 0.01 8.05
C GLY A 203 -18.41 1.12 8.35
N LEU A 204 -19.48 0.82 9.09
CA LEU A 204 -20.50 1.80 9.48
C LEU A 204 -19.93 2.90 10.38
N THR A 205 -19.12 2.53 11.39
CA THR A 205 -18.44 3.49 12.26
C THR A 205 -17.51 4.38 11.44
N THR A 206 -16.78 3.83 10.48
CA THR A 206 -15.89 4.59 9.59
C THR A 206 -16.70 5.55 8.71
N CYS A 207 -17.76 5.06 8.07
CA CYS A 207 -18.63 5.85 7.20
C CYS A 207 -19.37 6.97 7.94
N PHE A 208 -19.62 6.83 9.24
CA PHE A 208 -20.26 7.86 10.05
C PHE A 208 -19.25 8.82 10.69
N LEU A 209 -18.23 8.29 11.38
CA LEU A 209 -17.28 9.07 12.18
C LEU A 209 -16.38 9.95 11.31
N VAL A 210 -15.92 9.44 10.16
CA VAL A 210 -14.97 10.17 9.30
C VAL A 210 -15.62 11.42 8.69
N PRO A 211 -16.81 11.37 8.03
CA PRO A 211 -17.46 12.58 7.55
C PRO A 211 -17.83 13.54 8.68
N LEU A 212 -18.31 13.03 9.82
CA LEU A 212 -18.61 13.86 10.99
C LEU A 212 -17.37 14.63 11.46
N ALA A 213 -16.22 13.96 11.53
CA ALA A 213 -14.96 14.57 11.93
C ALA A 213 -14.44 15.58 10.91
N ALA A 214 -14.51 15.27 9.62
CA ALA A 214 -13.99 16.11 8.54
C ALA A 214 -14.81 17.41 8.35
N TYR A 215 -16.15 17.29 8.38
CA TYR A 215 -17.07 18.42 8.19
C TYR A 215 -17.38 19.19 9.49
N SER A 216 -16.89 18.72 10.64
CA SER A 216 -16.98 19.47 11.90
C SER A 216 -16.07 20.71 11.90
N THR A 217 -16.56 21.82 12.44
CA THR A 217 -15.79 23.06 12.63
C THR A 217 -14.77 22.95 13.76
N LEU A 218 -14.88 21.94 14.63
CA LEU A 218 -14.01 21.73 15.80
C LEU A 218 -12.74 20.92 15.49
N SER A 219 -12.32 20.79 14.23
CA SER A 219 -11.10 20.06 13.82
C SER A 219 -10.97 18.65 14.44
N MET A 220 -12.05 17.88 14.37
CA MET A 220 -12.17 16.55 14.99
C MET A 220 -11.46 15.42 14.23
N LEU A 221 -10.65 15.73 13.22
CA LEU A 221 -9.92 14.76 12.39
C LEU A 221 -9.08 13.75 13.22
N TYR A 222 -8.62 14.14 14.42
CA TYR A 222 -7.87 13.25 15.31
C TYR A 222 -8.68 12.08 15.89
N LEU A 223 -10.02 12.13 15.85
CA LEU A 223 -10.87 10.98 16.23
C LEU A 223 -10.73 9.78 15.30
N VAL A 224 -10.10 9.95 14.14
CA VAL A 224 -9.79 8.85 13.23
C VAL A 224 -8.69 7.93 13.79
N TYR A 225 -7.79 8.41 14.65
CA TYR A 225 -6.71 7.58 15.19
C TYR A 225 -7.23 6.42 16.05
N PRO A 226 -8.14 6.61 17.03
CA PRO A 226 -8.77 5.49 17.74
C PRO A 226 -9.44 4.49 16.80
N LEU A 227 -10.13 4.97 15.76
CA LEU A 227 -10.76 4.11 14.74
C LEU A 227 -9.71 3.28 13.98
N LEU A 228 -8.59 3.87 13.59
CA LEU A 228 -7.50 3.16 12.92
C LEU A 228 -6.82 2.14 13.84
N ILE A 229 -6.66 2.47 15.12
CA ILE A 229 -6.13 1.54 16.12
C ILE A 229 -7.06 0.33 16.24
N TRP A 230 -8.36 0.57 16.35
CA TRP A 230 -9.36 -0.51 16.40
C TRP A 230 -9.35 -1.36 15.12
N ALA A 231 -9.31 -0.73 13.95
CA ALA A 231 -9.20 -1.40 12.67
C ALA A 231 -7.92 -2.25 12.56
N ALA A 232 -6.78 -1.74 13.01
CA ALA A 232 -5.50 -2.44 13.00
C ALA A 232 -5.48 -3.63 13.96
N LEU A 233 -6.06 -3.49 15.16
CA LEU A 233 -6.13 -4.58 16.14
C LEU A 233 -7.00 -5.74 15.66
N ARG A 234 -8.13 -5.46 14.99
CA ARG A 234 -9.05 -6.52 14.55
C ARG A 234 -8.80 -7.07 13.16
N PHE A 235 -8.45 -6.21 12.22
CA PHE A 235 -8.32 -6.53 10.80
C PHE A 235 -6.91 -6.31 10.26
N GLN A 236 -5.92 -6.08 11.13
CA GLN A 236 -4.50 -5.93 10.79
C GLN A 236 -4.29 -4.83 9.74
N LEU A 237 -3.50 -5.11 8.70
CA LEU A 237 -3.27 -4.21 7.58
C LEU A 237 -4.53 -3.97 6.73
N ALA A 238 -5.43 -4.96 6.67
CA ALA A 238 -6.57 -4.92 5.77
C ALA A 238 -7.58 -3.82 6.16
N GLY A 239 -7.99 -3.81 7.43
CA GLY A 239 -8.93 -2.81 7.92
C GLY A 239 -8.30 -1.42 8.02
N SER A 240 -7.08 -1.32 8.57
CA SER A 240 -6.43 -0.02 8.78
C SER A 240 -6.18 0.73 7.47
N MET A 241 -5.70 0.05 6.43
CA MET A 241 -5.41 0.71 5.14
C MET A 241 -6.68 1.13 4.40
N LEU A 242 -7.76 0.33 4.47
CA LEU A 242 -9.04 0.71 3.88
C LEU A 242 -9.68 1.89 4.62
N CYS A 243 -9.64 1.90 5.95
CA CYS A 243 -10.08 3.03 6.76
C CYS A 243 -9.24 4.28 6.49
N ALA A 244 -7.92 4.14 6.36
CA ALA A 244 -7.01 5.24 6.04
C ALA A 244 -7.28 5.79 4.62
N LEU A 245 -7.49 4.92 3.63
CA LEU A 245 -7.85 5.33 2.27
C LEU A 245 -9.18 6.09 2.26
N PHE A 246 -10.22 5.55 2.89
CA PHE A 246 -11.52 6.21 2.98
C PHE A 246 -11.41 7.56 3.69
N THR A 247 -10.68 7.62 4.80
CA THR A 247 -10.43 8.87 5.53
C THR A 247 -9.73 9.89 4.66
N SER A 248 -8.68 9.48 3.94
CA SER A 248 -7.93 10.37 3.06
C SER A 248 -8.82 10.95 1.95
N VAL A 249 -9.70 10.13 1.37
CA VAL A 249 -10.67 10.58 0.35
C VAL A 249 -11.64 11.59 0.95
N VAL A 250 -12.29 11.29 2.07
CA VAL A 250 -13.27 12.20 2.70
C VAL A 250 -12.61 13.50 3.16
N ALA A 251 -11.42 13.43 3.76
CA ALA A 251 -10.67 14.61 4.17
C ALA A 251 -10.26 15.48 2.98
N THR A 252 -9.87 14.86 1.85
CA THR A 252 -9.58 15.57 0.60
C THR A 252 -10.82 16.25 0.04
N ILE A 253 -11.98 15.57 0.05
CA ILE A 253 -13.25 16.16 -0.38
C ILE A 253 -13.60 17.37 0.50
N ALA A 254 -13.59 17.22 1.82
CA ALA A 254 -13.89 18.32 2.75
C ALA A 254 -12.92 19.51 2.60
N ALA A 255 -11.64 19.24 2.32
CA ALA A 255 -10.63 20.24 2.02
C ALA A 255 -10.93 20.99 0.71
N THR A 256 -11.26 20.26 -0.37
CA THR A 256 -11.64 20.88 -1.66
C THR A 256 -12.93 21.68 -1.61
N ASP A 257 -13.88 21.25 -0.76
CA ASP A 257 -15.14 21.96 -0.55
C ASP A 257 -14.99 23.21 0.35
N GLY A 258 -13.79 23.45 0.92
CA GLY A 258 -13.56 24.53 1.89
C GLY A 258 -14.40 24.38 3.16
N ALA A 259 -14.75 23.15 3.52
CA ALA A 259 -15.75 22.84 4.53
C ALA A 259 -15.13 22.36 5.85
N GLY A 260 -15.92 22.46 6.92
CA GLY A 260 -15.58 21.92 8.25
C GLY A 260 -14.22 22.37 8.76
N SER A 261 -13.33 21.39 8.96
CA SER A 261 -12.00 21.59 9.52
C SER A 261 -11.08 22.44 8.64
N PHE A 262 -11.43 22.66 7.38
CA PHE A 262 -10.64 23.40 6.39
C PHE A 262 -11.21 24.78 6.06
N ARG A 263 -12.33 25.16 6.69
CA ARG A 263 -13.02 26.43 6.41
C ARG A 263 -12.17 27.63 6.82
N GLY A 264 -12.03 28.59 5.91
CA GLY A 264 -11.34 29.86 6.16
C GLY A 264 -9.81 29.78 6.14
N LEU A 265 -9.25 28.62 5.80
CA LEU A 265 -7.81 28.44 5.60
C LEU A 265 -7.40 28.85 4.18
N THR A 266 -6.18 29.32 4.04
CA THR A 266 -5.52 29.51 2.74
C THR A 266 -5.22 28.17 2.07
N HIS A 267 -5.00 28.17 0.75
CA HIS A 267 -4.67 26.96 -0.01
C HIS A 267 -3.41 26.24 0.53
N VAL A 268 -2.39 27.00 0.92
CA VAL A 268 -1.16 26.47 1.53
C VAL A 268 -1.45 25.85 2.89
N GLU A 269 -2.25 26.49 3.74
CA GLU A 269 -2.63 25.94 5.05
C GLU A 269 -3.48 24.67 4.92
N VAL A 270 -4.41 24.63 3.97
CA VAL A 270 -5.19 23.43 3.66
C VAL A 270 -4.26 22.30 3.22
N MET A 271 -3.33 22.58 2.32
CA MET A 271 -2.33 21.61 1.86
C MET A 271 -1.51 21.08 3.02
N VAL A 272 -0.87 21.95 3.82
CA VAL A 272 -0.04 21.54 4.96
C VAL A 272 -0.85 20.73 5.98
N LYS A 273 -2.06 21.17 6.32
CA LYS A 273 -2.92 20.48 7.29
C LYS A 273 -3.33 19.09 6.79
N LEU A 274 -3.77 18.99 5.54
CA LEU A 274 -4.21 17.74 4.94
C LEU A 274 -3.05 16.75 4.76
N GLN A 275 -1.89 17.25 4.35
CA GLN A 275 -0.67 16.47 4.20
C GLN A 275 -0.13 15.95 5.53
N ALA A 276 -0.04 16.81 6.55
CA ALA A 276 0.38 16.42 7.88
C ALA A 276 -0.56 15.35 8.45
N PHE A 277 -1.87 15.53 8.28
CA PHE A 277 -2.89 14.56 8.70
C PHE A 277 -2.76 13.22 7.94
N ASN A 278 -2.74 13.24 6.60
CA ASN A 278 -2.63 12.01 5.81
C ASN A 278 -1.32 11.26 6.07
N GLY A 279 -0.21 11.98 6.19
CA GLY A 279 1.11 11.40 6.43
C GLY A 279 1.22 10.74 7.80
N SER A 280 0.80 11.44 8.85
CA SER A 280 0.77 10.87 10.21
C SER A 280 -0.20 9.70 10.31
N MET A 281 -1.38 9.81 9.71
CA MET A 281 -2.38 8.74 9.63
C MET A 281 -1.86 7.48 8.92
N ALA A 282 -1.29 7.62 7.73
CA ALA A 282 -0.77 6.51 6.94
C ALA A 282 0.42 5.84 7.63
N LEU A 283 1.32 6.64 8.22
CA LEU A 283 2.44 6.13 9.01
C LEU A 283 1.96 5.34 10.23
N THR A 284 1.01 5.88 11.00
CA THR A 284 0.43 5.18 12.15
C THR A 284 -0.26 3.90 11.72
N ALA A 285 -1.08 3.93 10.67
CA ALA A 285 -1.77 2.74 10.17
C ALA A 285 -0.77 1.65 9.74
N LEU A 286 0.26 2.00 8.96
CA LEU A 286 1.26 1.06 8.49
C LEU A 286 2.12 0.49 9.63
N LEU A 287 2.65 1.34 10.51
CA LEU A 287 3.50 0.89 11.60
C LEU A 287 2.71 0.05 12.60
N LEU A 288 1.53 0.51 13.01
CA LEU A 288 0.69 -0.23 13.94
C LEU A 288 0.28 -1.58 13.37
N SER A 289 -0.17 -1.62 12.11
CA SER A 289 -0.50 -2.89 11.46
C SER A 289 0.71 -3.80 11.30
N ALA A 290 1.90 -3.26 11.00
CA ALA A 290 3.11 -4.07 10.89
C ALA A 290 3.54 -4.65 12.24
N VAL A 291 3.50 -3.85 13.32
CA VAL A 291 3.78 -4.31 14.70
C VAL A 291 2.79 -5.39 15.13
N ILE A 292 1.49 -5.17 14.93
CA ILE A 292 0.44 -6.14 15.30
C ILE A 292 0.61 -7.43 14.50
N THR A 293 0.88 -7.32 13.20
CA THR A 293 1.08 -8.50 12.32
C THR A 293 2.33 -9.29 12.72
N GLU A 294 3.42 -8.60 13.03
CA GLU A 294 4.66 -9.22 13.51
C GLU A 294 4.45 -9.92 14.85
N GLN A 295 3.79 -9.26 15.81
CA GLN A 295 3.48 -9.84 17.11
C GLN A 295 2.63 -11.11 17.00
N GLN A 296 1.62 -11.11 16.12
CA GLN A 296 0.76 -12.27 15.90
C GLN A 296 1.50 -13.43 15.23
N ASN A 297 2.39 -13.14 14.27
CA ASN A 297 3.22 -14.17 13.65
C ASN A 297 4.19 -14.79 14.66
N THR A 298 4.82 -13.98 15.51
CA THR A 298 5.70 -14.46 16.58
C THR A 298 4.94 -15.34 17.55
N ARG A 299 3.75 -14.90 18.01
CA ARG A 299 2.90 -15.68 18.90
C ARG A 299 2.51 -17.03 18.30
N ARG A 300 2.10 -17.04 17.02
CA ARG A 300 1.74 -18.28 16.32
C ARG A 300 2.93 -19.23 16.16
N SER A 301 4.13 -18.70 15.92
CA SER A 301 5.35 -19.50 15.85
C SER A 301 5.68 -20.16 17.19
N VAL A 302 5.47 -19.45 18.30
CA VAL A 302 5.65 -20.00 19.65
C VAL A 302 4.61 -21.06 19.96
N GLU A 303 3.34 -20.81 19.64
CA GLU A 303 2.24 -21.79 19.83
C GLU A 303 2.50 -23.08 19.04
N LEU A 304 2.97 -22.98 17.79
CA LEU A 304 3.33 -24.15 16.97
C LEU A 304 4.53 -24.92 17.55
N ALA A 305 5.59 -24.23 17.99
CA ALA A 305 6.74 -24.89 18.60
C ALA A 305 6.36 -25.60 19.91
N CYS A 306 5.47 -25.03 20.71
CA CYS A 306 4.93 -25.68 21.91
C CYS A 306 4.09 -26.92 21.55
N GLN A 307 3.27 -26.87 20.49
CA GLN A 307 2.49 -28.02 20.03
C GLN A 307 3.40 -29.17 19.53
N GLU A 308 4.44 -28.85 18.74
CA GLU A 308 5.42 -29.84 18.29
C GLU A 308 6.15 -30.49 19.48
N LEU A 309 6.52 -29.71 20.50
CA LEU A 309 7.15 -30.25 21.71
C LEU A 309 6.22 -31.19 22.48
N VAL A 310 4.93 -30.84 22.61
CA VAL A 310 3.93 -31.70 23.26
C VAL A 310 3.74 -33.00 22.48
N GLU A 311 3.63 -32.94 21.16
CA GLU A 311 3.47 -34.12 20.30
C GLU A 311 4.68 -35.07 20.39
N VAL A 312 5.91 -34.53 20.40
CA VAL A 312 7.13 -35.33 20.60
C VAL A 312 7.16 -35.98 21.99
N LEU A 313 6.72 -35.27 23.03
CA LEU A 313 6.69 -35.78 24.40
C LEU A 313 5.63 -36.88 24.58
N GLU A 314 4.48 -36.74 23.95
CA GLU A 314 3.44 -37.79 23.87
C GLU A 314 3.97 -39.03 23.15
N HIS A 315 4.74 -38.85 22.07
CA HIS A 315 5.32 -39.97 21.33
C HIS A 315 6.38 -40.74 22.15
N LEU A 316 7.22 -40.03 22.92
CA LEU A 316 8.23 -40.64 23.79
C LEU A 316 7.61 -41.35 25.00
N THR A 317 6.60 -40.73 25.63
CA THR A 317 5.90 -41.33 26.78
C THR A 317 5.01 -42.52 26.38
N ALA A 318 4.44 -42.52 25.17
CA ALA A 318 3.74 -43.67 24.62
C ALA A 318 4.67 -44.83 24.25
N GLY A 319 5.92 -44.56 23.88
CA GLY A 319 6.95 -45.56 23.62
C GLY A 319 7.49 -46.27 24.88
N ASP A 320 7.39 -45.63 26.05
CA ASP A 320 7.85 -46.15 27.34
C ASP A 320 6.75 -46.88 28.15
N ALA A 321 5.55 -47.06 27.58
CA ALA A 321 4.52 -47.88 28.22
C ALA A 321 5.03 -49.34 28.33
N PRO A 322 5.19 -49.91 29.53
CA PRO A 322 5.73 -51.26 29.67
C PRO A 322 4.78 -52.22 28.96
N GLN A 323 5.26 -52.93 27.94
CA GLN A 323 4.62 -54.16 27.49
C GLN A 323 4.53 -55.07 28.71
N GLY A 324 3.34 -55.14 29.30
CA GLY A 324 3.07 -55.97 30.47
C GLY A 324 3.53 -57.38 30.17
N ARG A 325 4.58 -57.83 30.86
CA ARG A 325 4.87 -59.24 31.04
C ARG A 325 3.74 -59.84 31.87
N GLY A 326 2.60 -60.08 31.22
CA GLY A 326 1.64 -61.08 31.65
C GLY A 326 2.21 -62.45 31.30
N GLN A 327 3.19 -62.91 32.08
CA GLN A 327 3.56 -64.31 32.13
C GLN A 327 3.25 -64.77 33.55
N ALA A 328 1.96 -64.90 33.82
CA ALA A 328 1.45 -65.78 34.85
C ALA A 328 1.22 -67.13 34.17
N ASP A 329 2.12 -68.07 34.40
CA ASP A 329 1.83 -69.49 34.22
C ASP A 329 2.45 -70.24 35.41
N ASP A 330 1.71 -71.25 35.85
CA ASP A 330 1.44 -71.62 37.23
C ASP A 330 2.62 -72.18 38.05
N GLY A 331 2.53 -71.94 39.36
CA GLY A 331 3.35 -72.60 40.39
C GLY A 331 2.93 -74.05 40.67
N PRO A 332 3.78 -74.81 41.40
CA PRO A 332 3.68 -76.27 41.53
C PRO A 332 2.78 -76.67 42.71
N ASP A 333 2.00 -77.76 42.58
CA ASP A 333 1.81 -78.77 43.64
C ASP A 333 0.79 -79.90 43.31
N ARG A 334 1.29 -81.14 43.44
CA ARG A 334 0.73 -82.30 44.16
C ARG A 334 -0.45 -83.18 43.63
N PHE A 335 -0.19 -84.49 43.83
CA PHE A 335 -1.04 -85.69 43.97
C PHE A 335 -1.52 -86.43 42.71
N GLY A 336 -1.10 -87.71 42.62
CA GLY A 336 -1.55 -88.72 41.65
C GLY A 336 -0.48 -89.75 41.37
#